data_AF-X1P4H8-F1
#
_entry.id   AF-X1P4H8-F1
#
_cell.length_a   1.000
_cell.length_b   1.000
_cell.length_c   1.000
_cell.angle_alpha   90.00
_cell.angle_beta   90.00
_cell.angle_gamma   90.00
#
_symmetry.space_group_name_H-M   'P 1'
#
loop_
_entity.id
_entity.type
_entity.pdbx_description
1 polymer ?
#
loop_
_entity_poly.entity_id
_entity_poly.type
_entity_poly.pdbx_seq_one_letter_code
_entity_poly.pdbx_strand_id
1 'polypeptide(L)'
;MDREMILEVLDRNLSQIPFVAGVNNHMGSRFTESEEKMRIVLAELKRRGLYFIDSKTTARSVAYRVAREMALRTASRDIFLDNSLSENALKIQMERLLSLSRHRGWAIGIGHPHKETLKLLKRYQATLNSETEIVPVS
;
A
#
# COMPACT_ATOMS: atom_id res chain seq x y z
N MET A 1 22.67 -1.04 -6.61
CA MET A 1 22.37 -0.79 -5.19
C MET A 1 22.72 -2.06 -4.45
N ASP A 2 23.81 -2.00 -3.72
CA ASP A 2 24.21 -3.03 -2.77
C ASP A 2 23.38 -2.91 -1.48
N ARG A 3 23.66 -3.79 -0.52
CA ARG A 3 22.97 -3.87 0.75
C ARG A 3 23.12 -2.61 1.59
N GLU A 4 24.33 -2.06 1.68
CA GLU A 4 24.63 -0.90 2.51
C GLU A 4 23.84 0.32 2.04
N MET A 5 23.87 0.58 0.73
CA MET A 5 23.11 1.68 0.13
C MET A 5 21.60 1.51 0.33
N ILE A 6 21.07 0.27 0.25
CA ILE A 6 19.64 0.01 0.50
C ILE A 6 19.27 0.36 1.95
N LEU A 7 20.08 -0.07 2.91
CA LEU A 7 19.82 0.16 4.33
C LEU A 7 19.99 1.63 4.71
N GLU A 8 21.00 2.32 4.16
CA GLU A 8 21.21 3.74 4.38
C GLU A 8 20.02 4.57 3.85
N VAL A 9 19.55 4.28 2.63
CA VAL A 9 18.38 4.95 2.06
C VAL A 9 17.13 4.66 2.89
N LEU A 10 16.94 3.42 3.33
CA LEU A 10 15.80 3.05 4.17
C LEU A 10 15.84 3.80 5.51
N ASP A 11 16.99 3.84 6.18
CA ASP A 11 17.14 4.50 7.48
C ASP A 11 16.89 6.01 7.36
N ARG A 12 17.47 6.65 6.35
CA ARG A 12 17.23 8.06 6.05
C ARG A 12 15.76 8.36 5.74
N ASN A 13 15.05 7.46 5.07
CA ASN A 13 13.62 7.65 4.78
C ASN A 13 12.77 7.50 6.05
N LEU A 14 13.08 6.52 6.89
CA LEU A 14 12.37 6.28 8.15
C LEU A 14 12.61 7.41 9.17
N SER A 15 13.81 7.96 9.23
CA SER A 15 14.15 9.02 10.20
C SER A 15 13.46 10.36 9.91
N GLN A 16 13.00 10.59 8.68
CA GLN A 16 12.26 11.80 8.30
C GLN A 16 10.84 11.84 8.86
N ILE A 17 10.26 10.69 9.21
CA ILE A 17 8.86 10.60 9.66
C ILE A 17 8.86 10.01 11.08
N PRO A 18 8.52 10.77 12.11
CA PRO A 18 8.41 10.23 13.46
C PRO A 18 7.21 9.27 13.54
N PHE A 19 7.31 8.26 14.43
CA PHE A 19 6.22 7.33 14.77
C PHE A 19 5.69 6.45 13.61
N VAL A 20 6.53 6.13 12.61
CA VAL A 20 6.16 5.21 11.52
C VAL A 20 5.78 3.83 12.08
N ALA A 21 4.58 3.35 11.75
CA ALA A 21 4.12 1.99 12.10
C ALA A 21 4.38 0.95 10.98
N GLY A 22 4.53 1.42 9.74
CA GLY A 22 4.81 0.59 8.58
C GLY A 22 5.06 1.40 7.32
N VAL A 23 5.43 0.72 6.23
CA VAL A 23 5.79 1.36 4.96
C VAL A 23 5.09 0.70 3.78
N ASN A 24 5.00 1.42 2.67
CA ASN A 24 4.64 0.87 1.37
C ASN A 24 5.67 1.26 0.31
N ASN A 25 5.59 0.68 -0.88
CA ASN A 25 6.43 1.12 -2.01
C ASN A 25 5.71 2.18 -2.85
N HIS A 26 6.45 3.21 -3.27
CA HIS A 26 6.06 4.17 -4.30
C HIS A 26 6.83 3.85 -5.59
N MET A 27 6.14 3.69 -6.72
CA MET A 27 6.72 3.13 -7.95
C MET A 27 7.46 1.80 -7.66
N GLY A 28 8.73 1.68 -8.06
CA GLY A 28 9.61 0.61 -7.61
C GLY A 28 9.53 -0.70 -8.40
N SER A 29 8.91 -0.73 -9.58
CA SER A 29 8.70 -1.98 -10.35
C SER A 29 9.98 -2.82 -10.51
N ARG A 30 11.11 -2.20 -10.87
CA ARG A 30 12.40 -2.92 -10.98
C ARG A 30 12.92 -3.43 -9.64
N PHE A 31 12.67 -2.71 -8.55
CA PHE A 31 13.14 -3.07 -7.22
C PHE A 31 12.30 -4.20 -6.64
N THR A 32 10.97 -4.10 -6.75
CA THR A 32 10.04 -5.07 -6.19
C THR A 32 9.97 -6.38 -6.99
N GLU A 33 10.57 -6.45 -8.18
CA GLU A 33 10.83 -7.69 -8.92
C GLU A 33 12.10 -8.43 -8.46
N SER A 34 12.97 -7.78 -7.68
CA SER A 34 14.22 -8.37 -7.18
C SER A 34 14.02 -8.95 -5.78
N GLU A 35 13.96 -10.29 -5.70
CA GLU A 35 13.82 -10.99 -4.42
C GLU A 35 14.98 -10.70 -3.46
N GLU A 36 16.22 -10.72 -3.95
CA GLU A 36 17.42 -10.39 -3.17
C GLU A 36 17.29 -9.02 -2.47
N LYS A 37 16.93 -7.98 -3.23
CA LYS A 37 16.79 -6.62 -2.70
C LYS A 37 15.60 -6.48 -1.76
N MET A 38 14.47 -7.11 -2.10
CA MET A 38 13.30 -7.10 -1.24
C MET A 38 13.58 -7.79 0.10
N ARG A 39 14.30 -8.92 0.12
CA ARG A 39 14.68 -9.61 1.37
C ARG A 39 15.49 -8.70 2.30
N ILE A 40 16.38 -7.87 1.75
CA ILE A 40 17.16 -6.90 2.54
C ILE A 40 16.24 -5.89 3.24
N VAL A 41 15.35 -5.22 2.48
CA VAL A 41 14.43 -4.22 3.03
C VAL A 41 13.46 -4.85 4.02
N LEU A 42 12.83 -5.97 3.65
CA LEU A 42 11.81 -6.63 4.47
C LEU A 42 12.39 -7.20 5.77
N ALA A 43 13.64 -7.69 5.75
CA ALA A 43 14.34 -8.12 6.97
C ALA A 43 14.50 -6.96 7.95
N GLU A 44 14.92 -5.80 7.44
CA GLU A 44 15.12 -4.61 8.27
C GLU A 44 13.81 -4.06 8.82
N LEU A 45 12.75 -4.02 8.01
CA LEU A 45 11.40 -3.65 8.47
C LEU A 45 10.91 -4.60 9.57
N LYS A 46 11.09 -5.91 9.38
CA LYS A 46 10.74 -6.92 10.39
C LYS A 46 11.49 -6.71 11.70
N ARG A 47 12.81 -6.48 11.62
CA ARG A 47 13.67 -6.22 12.79
C ARG A 47 13.21 -4.99 13.58
N ARG A 48 12.68 -3.97 12.90
CA ARG A 48 12.13 -2.75 13.51
C ARG A 48 10.67 -2.87 13.95
N GLY A 49 10.03 -4.03 13.75
CA GLY A 49 8.62 -4.24 14.11
C GLY A 49 7.59 -3.58 13.18
N LEU A 50 8.05 -3.06 12.04
CA LEU A 50 7.21 -2.36 11.05
C LEU A 50 6.43 -3.34 10.17
N TYR A 51 5.24 -2.96 9.68
CA TYR A 51 4.54 -3.72 8.64
C TYR A 51 4.90 -3.22 7.23
N PHE A 52 4.59 -4.02 6.21
CA PHE A 52 4.80 -3.66 4.80
C PHE A 52 3.53 -3.82 3.96
N ILE A 53 3.15 -2.79 3.20
CA ILE A 53 2.07 -2.85 2.21
C ILE A 53 2.66 -2.84 0.80
N ASP A 54 2.41 -3.89 0.02
CA ASP A 54 2.78 -3.94 -1.38
C ASP A 54 1.75 -3.17 -2.23
N SER A 55 2.16 -2.01 -2.74
CA SER A 55 1.35 -1.19 -3.65
C SER A 55 1.13 -1.85 -5.01
N LYS A 56 1.88 -2.91 -5.33
CA LYS A 56 1.78 -3.74 -6.55
C LYS A 56 1.78 -2.89 -7.83
N THR A 57 2.89 -2.21 -8.06
CA THR A 57 3.15 -1.35 -9.23
C THR A 57 3.62 -2.13 -10.47
N THR A 58 3.81 -3.45 -10.33
CA THR A 58 4.09 -4.40 -11.41
C THR A 58 3.44 -5.74 -11.08
N ALA A 59 2.97 -6.46 -12.10
CA ALA A 59 2.41 -7.80 -11.93
C ALA A 59 3.46 -8.84 -11.49
N ARG A 60 4.75 -8.54 -11.70
CA ARG A 60 5.88 -9.42 -11.33
C ARG A 60 6.44 -9.14 -9.93
N SER A 61 5.77 -8.29 -9.15
CA SER A 61 6.27 -7.97 -7.81
C SER A 61 6.35 -9.22 -6.94
N VAL A 62 7.49 -9.42 -6.30
CA VAL A 62 7.71 -10.51 -5.33
C VAL A 62 7.51 -10.04 -3.89
N ALA A 63 7.28 -8.73 -3.68
CA ALA A 63 7.35 -8.09 -2.37
C ALA A 63 6.35 -8.69 -1.37
N TYR A 64 5.07 -8.81 -1.73
CA TYR A 64 4.06 -9.44 -0.88
C TYR A 64 4.39 -10.91 -0.56
N ARG A 65 4.77 -11.71 -1.56
CA ARG A 65 5.10 -13.14 -1.37
C ARG A 65 6.27 -13.30 -0.41
N VAL A 66 7.37 -12.58 -0.65
CA VAL A 66 8.59 -12.65 0.18
C VAL A 66 8.32 -12.16 1.60
N ALA A 67 7.53 -11.09 1.76
CA ALA A 67 7.15 -10.62 3.09
C ALA A 67 6.36 -11.67 3.88
N ARG A 68 5.44 -12.39 3.23
CA ARG A 68 4.70 -13.52 3.82
C ARG A 68 5.62 -14.67 4.22
N GLU A 69 6.53 -15.09 3.34
CA GLU A 69 7.53 -16.13 3.64
C GLU A 69 8.41 -15.77 4.84
N MET A 70 8.73 -14.49 4.99
CA MET A 70 9.51 -13.98 6.11
C MET A 70 8.68 -13.77 7.39
N ALA A 71 7.40 -14.12 7.41
CA ALA A 71 6.47 -13.87 8.51
C ALA A 71 6.47 -12.39 8.97
N LEU A 72 6.57 -11.47 8.01
CA LEU A 72 6.39 -10.04 8.23
C LEU A 72 4.89 -9.71 8.15
N ARG A 73 4.41 -8.81 9.02
CA ARG A 73 3.05 -8.26 8.90
C ARG A 73 2.94 -7.54 7.56
N THR A 74 2.08 -8.03 6.68
CA THR A 74 1.99 -7.52 5.31
C THR A 74 0.60 -7.70 4.69
N ALA A 75 0.27 -6.83 3.75
CA ALA A 75 -0.85 -6.97 2.84
C ALA A 75 -0.46 -6.43 1.45
N SER A 76 -1.27 -6.72 0.45
CA SER A 76 -1.15 -6.10 -0.89
C SER A 76 -2.39 -5.27 -1.15
N ARG A 77 -2.22 -4.14 -1.85
CA ARG A 77 -3.34 -3.30 -2.29
C ARG A 77 -4.29 -4.08 -3.19
N ASP A 78 -5.59 -3.89 -2.98
CA ASP A 78 -6.63 -4.38 -3.88
C ASP A 78 -6.88 -3.40 -5.03
N ILE A 79 -7.12 -2.12 -4.73
CA ILE A 79 -7.55 -1.10 -5.69
C ILE A 79 -6.68 0.16 -5.60
N PHE A 80 -6.25 0.69 -6.74
CA PHE A 80 -5.79 2.08 -6.84
C PHE A 80 -7.01 2.93 -7.23
N LEU A 81 -7.36 3.89 -6.39
CA LEU A 81 -8.53 4.73 -6.59
C LEU A 81 -8.35 5.67 -7.78
N ASP A 82 -7.13 6.18 -7.99
CA ASP A 82 -6.89 7.38 -8.79
C ASP A 82 -5.81 7.23 -9.87
N ASN A 83 -5.70 6.04 -10.46
CA ASN A 83 -4.92 5.84 -11.70
C ASN A 83 -5.42 6.72 -12.86
N SER A 84 -6.69 7.13 -12.82
CA SER A 84 -7.28 8.13 -13.70
C SER A 84 -8.12 9.08 -12.85
N LEU A 85 -7.93 10.38 -13.03
CA LEU A 85 -8.63 11.43 -12.28
C LEU A 85 -10.00 11.80 -12.87
N SER A 86 -10.44 11.11 -13.92
CA SER A 86 -11.80 11.29 -14.42
C SER A 86 -12.83 10.84 -13.38
N GLU A 87 -13.91 11.60 -13.22
CA GLU A 87 -14.96 11.33 -12.25
C GLU A 87 -15.54 9.91 -12.38
N ASN A 88 -15.75 9.45 -13.62
CA ASN A 88 -16.27 8.11 -13.87
C ASN A 88 -15.27 7.01 -13.46
N ALA A 89 -13.98 7.18 -13.76
CA ALA A 89 -12.97 6.18 -13.38
C ALA A 89 -12.83 6.08 -11.86
N LEU A 90 -12.79 7.23 -11.17
CA LEU A 90 -12.76 7.32 -9.71
C LEU A 90 -13.97 6.60 -9.08
N LYS A 91 -15.18 6.88 -9.60
CA LYS A 91 -16.42 6.23 -9.18
C LYS A 91 -16.33 4.70 -9.32
N ILE A 92 -15.90 4.23 -10.49
CA ILE A 92 -15.76 2.79 -10.76
C ILE A 92 -14.79 2.12 -9.78
N GLN A 93 -13.65 2.76 -9.47
CA GLN A 93 -12.68 2.20 -8.52
C GLN A 93 -13.24 2.17 -7.09
N MET A 94 -13.98 3.20 -6.67
CA MET A 94 -14.63 3.21 -5.36
C MET A 94 -15.67 2.09 -5.21
N GLU A 95 -16.54 1.92 -6.21
CA GLU A 95 -17.54 0.83 -6.19
C GLU A 95 -16.88 -0.56 -6.18
N ARG A 96 -15.76 -0.72 -6.90
CA ARG A 96 -14.97 -1.95 -6.87
C ARG A 96 -14.37 -2.20 -5.49
N LEU A 97 -13.83 -1.17 -4.84
CA LEU A 97 -13.28 -1.29 -3.49
C LEU A 97 -14.38 -1.70 -2.49
N LEU A 98 -15.54 -1.04 -2.55
CA LEU A 98 -16.70 -1.37 -1.72
C LEU A 98 -17.16 -2.81 -1.96
N SER A 99 -17.35 -3.21 -3.23
CA SER A 99 -17.73 -4.57 -3.59
C SER A 99 -16.75 -5.61 -3.06
N LEU A 100 -15.44 -5.38 -3.20
CA LEU A 100 -14.42 -6.28 -2.63
C LEU A 100 -14.53 -6.39 -1.12
N SER A 101 -14.74 -5.26 -0.42
CA SER A 101 -14.92 -5.28 1.04
C SER A 101 -16.16 -6.08 1.45
N ARG A 102 -17.29 -5.94 0.74
CA ARG A 102 -18.53 -6.69 1.02
C ARG A 102 -18.34 -8.20 0.82
N HIS A 103 -17.61 -8.60 -0.22
CA HIS A 103 -17.43 -10.02 -0.53
C HIS A 103 -16.35 -10.71 0.33
N ARG A 104 -15.28 -10.01 0.69
CA ARG A 104 -14.14 -10.59 1.42
C ARG A 104 -14.13 -10.27 2.91
N GLY A 105 -14.97 -9.33 3.36
CA GLY A 105 -14.98 -8.77 4.71
C GLY A 105 -14.02 -7.60 4.90
N TRP A 106 -13.07 -7.37 3.98
CA TRP A 106 -12.14 -6.24 4.00
C TRP A 106 -11.56 -5.98 2.60
N ALA A 107 -11.04 -4.78 2.38
CA ALA A 107 -10.27 -4.44 1.19
C ALA A 107 -9.35 -3.24 1.45
N ILE A 108 -8.21 -3.16 0.77
CA ILE A 108 -7.27 -2.03 0.85
C ILE A 108 -7.27 -1.24 -0.45
N GLY A 109 -7.74 0.01 -0.36
CA GLY A 109 -7.61 1.02 -1.41
C GLY A 109 -6.41 1.92 -1.17
N ILE A 110 -5.68 2.28 -2.22
CA ILE A 110 -4.67 3.34 -2.18
C ILE A 110 -5.11 4.48 -3.11
N GLY A 111 -5.02 5.70 -2.62
CA GLY A 111 -5.17 6.93 -3.38
C GLY A 111 -4.09 7.93 -3.01
N HIS A 112 -3.97 8.97 -3.81
CA HIS A 112 -3.05 10.08 -3.70
C HIS A 112 -3.85 11.37 -3.38
N PRO A 113 -3.21 12.41 -2.83
CA PRO A 113 -3.89 13.62 -2.36
C PRO A 113 -4.31 14.57 -3.50
N HIS A 114 -4.88 14.03 -4.58
CA HIS A 114 -5.47 14.82 -5.67
C HIS A 114 -6.80 15.44 -5.24
N LYS A 115 -7.13 16.61 -5.80
CA LYS A 115 -8.39 17.31 -5.49
C LYS A 115 -9.61 16.45 -5.85
N GLU A 116 -9.51 15.70 -6.94
CA GLU A 116 -10.54 14.80 -7.46
C GLU A 116 -10.75 13.60 -6.52
N THR A 117 -9.66 12.99 -6.03
CA THR A 117 -9.71 11.90 -5.05
C THR A 117 -10.38 12.36 -3.75
N LEU A 118 -10.04 13.55 -3.24
CA LEU A 118 -10.67 14.12 -2.04
C LEU A 118 -12.16 14.41 -2.25
N LYS A 119 -12.55 14.95 -3.42
CA LYS A 119 -13.95 15.18 -3.77
C LYS A 119 -14.74 13.88 -3.82
N LEU A 120 -14.17 12.83 -4.41
CA LEU A 120 -14.77 11.49 -4.43
C LEU A 120 -15.00 10.97 -3.01
N LEU A 121 -13.97 10.98 -2.16
CA LEU A 121 -14.08 10.51 -0.77
C LEU A 121 -15.15 11.26 0.00
N LYS A 122 -15.23 12.59 -0.15
CA LYS A 122 -16.28 13.40 0.49
C LYS A 122 -17.68 13.03 0.00
N ARG A 123 -17.84 12.76 -1.29
CA ARG A 123 -19.13 12.34 -1.87
C ARG A 123 -19.56 10.96 -1.36
N TYR A 124 -18.61 10.05 -1.19
CA TYR A 124 -18.86 8.69 -0.73
C TYR A 124 -18.92 8.55 0.80
N GLN A 125 -18.70 9.63 1.56
CA GLN A 125 -18.64 9.59 3.02
C GLN A 125 -19.86 8.93 3.66
N ALA A 126 -21.08 9.27 3.20
CA ALA A 126 -22.30 8.69 3.74
C ALA A 126 -22.37 7.17 3.48
N THR A 127 -22.09 6.74 2.25
CA THR A 127 -22.06 5.32 1.85
C THR A 127 -20.99 4.54 2.61
N LEU A 128 -19.79 5.10 2.73
CA LEU A 128 -18.69 4.48 3.48
C LEU A 128 -19.09 4.28 4.94
N ASN A 129 -19.70 5.29 5.57
CA ASN A 129 -20.12 5.21 6.97
C ASN A 129 -21.30 4.26 7.21
N SER A 130 -22.20 4.08 6.22
CA SER A 130 -23.35 3.20 6.37
C SER A 130 -23.05 1.73 6.07
N GLU A 131 -22.06 1.46 5.23
CA GLU A 131 -21.81 0.11 4.71
C GLU A 131 -20.47 -0.51 5.16
N THR A 132 -19.55 0.31 5.66
CA THR A 132 -18.20 -0.14 6.01
C THR A 132 -17.71 0.52 7.30
N GLU A 133 -16.69 -0.08 7.91
CA GLU A 133 -15.89 0.57 8.93
C GLU A 133 -14.52 0.92 8.33
N ILE A 134 -14.20 2.21 8.27
CA ILE A 134 -12.87 2.66 7.84
C ILE A 134 -11.93 2.54 9.04
N VAL A 135 -10.99 1.61 8.94
CA VAL A 135 -9.99 1.35 9.98
C VAL A 135 -8.60 1.81 9.54
N PRO A 136 -7.70 2.15 10.49
CA PRO A 136 -6.28 2.21 10.21
C PRO A 136 -5.80 0.88 9.62
N VAL A 137 -4.75 0.92 8.79
CA VAL A 137 -4.21 -0.29 8.16
C VAL A 137 -3.52 -1.25 9.16
N SER A 138 -3.36 -0.84 10.43
CA SER A 138 -2.61 -1.53 11.48
C SER A 138 -3.43 -1.78 12.72
#